data_AF-A0A3B9CTH3-F1
#
_entry.id   AF-A0A3B9CTH3-F1
#
_cell.length_a   1.000
_cell.length_b   1.000
_cell.length_c   1.000
_cell.angle_alpha   90.00
_cell.angle_beta   90.00
_cell.angle_gamma   90.00
#
_symmetry.space_group_name_H-M   'P 1'
#
loop_
_entity.id
_entity.type
_entity.pdbx_description
1 polymer ?
#
loop_
_entity_poly.entity_id
_entity_poly.type
_entity_poly.pdbx_seq_one_letter_code
_entity_poly.pdbx_strand_id
1 'polypeptide(L)'
;MRIGILAFLHESNTFCPQPTTRQSFEQNTLLAGESIRQQLADSHHEVGGFFGGLEEAGATAVPLYAARAIPSGTIRADDYSQIVNELLQSVRDAGPLDGILAAPHGATVSEEFPDADGQWLSELRQLVGPDLPIVATLDAHANLSPLMVNNVNAIVAYRTNPHLDQRARGEEAAQLLTRMLRKEVRPVMRAVFPPVAISIEQQCTEEAALQPLYELANRQLEQPGILTNSILLGFPYSDVAEMGSAAIVVTDGDEALAESSVAALGQQMWQMRKAF
;
A
#
# COMPACT_ATOMS: atom_id res chain seq x y z
N MET A 1 5.76 -6.67 21.43
CA MET A 1 4.75 -6.38 20.39
C MET A 1 4.84 -7.48 19.34
N ARG A 2 3.75 -8.18 19.03
CA ARG A 2 3.65 -9.19 17.97
C ARG A 2 2.94 -8.56 16.78
N ILE A 3 3.64 -8.44 15.65
CA ILE A 3 3.12 -7.73 14.47
C ILE A 3 2.94 -8.73 13.33
N GLY A 4 1.70 -8.86 12.85
CA GLY A 4 1.38 -9.68 11.69
C GLY A 4 1.91 -9.04 10.40
N ILE A 5 2.45 -9.85 9.50
CA ILE A 5 2.85 -9.42 8.15
C ILE A 5 1.99 -10.13 7.13
N LEU A 6 1.29 -9.35 6.31
CA LEU A 6 0.46 -9.79 5.19
C LEU A 6 0.91 -9.09 3.91
N ALA A 7 0.92 -9.83 2.81
CA ALA A 7 1.21 -9.29 1.49
C ALA A 7 0.31 -9.95 0.44
N PHE A 8 -0.35 -9.14 -0.37
CA PHE A 8 -1.10 -9.60 -1.54
C PHE A 8 -0.91 -8.59 -2.66
N LEU A 9 -0.11 -8.97 -3.66
CA LEU A 9 0.34 -8.06 -4.70
C LEU A 9 0.03 -8.58 -6.10
N HIS A 10 -0.74 -7.81 -6.84
CA HIS A 10 -0.90 -7.98 -8.27
C HIS A 10 -1.26 -6.65 -8.92
N GLU A 11 -0.80 -6.44 -10.15
CA GLU A 11 -1.17 -5.31 -10.97
C GLU A 11 -1.99 -5.81 -12.15
N SER A 12 -3.27 -5.44 -12.18
CA SER A 12 -4.23 -5.99 -13.13
C SER A 12 -4.47 -5.08 -14.33
N ASN A 13 -3.96 -5.49 -15.49
CA ASN A 13 -4.37 -4.92 -16.76
C ASN A 13 -5.71 -5.53 -17.19
N THR A 14 -6.82 -4.85 -16.95
CA THR A 14 -8.17 -5.36 -17.24
C THR A 14 -8.46 -5.52 -18.73
N PHE A 15 -7.60 -4.96 -19.59
CA PHE A 15 -7.67 -5.13 -21.04
C PHE A 15 -6.87 -6.34 -21.53
N CYS A 16 -6.07 -6.98 -20.66
CA CYS A 16 -5.39 -8.23 -20.96
C CYS A 16 -6.40 -9.40 -20.93
N PRO A 17 -6.58 -10.14 -22.04
CA PRO A 17 -7.58 -11.20 -22.12
C PRO A 17 -7.20 -12.46 -21.34
N GLN A 18 -5.93 -12.59 -20.95
CA GLN A 18 -5.45 -13.74 -20.17
C GLN A 18 -5.65 -13.45 -18.68
N PRO A 19 -6.54 -14.20 -17.99
CA PRO A 19 -6.78 -13.99 -16.58
C PRO A 19 -5.58 -14.41 -15.75
N THR A 20 -5.44 -13.79 -14.58
CA THR A 20 -4.52 -14.23 -13.54
C THR A 20 -5.19 -15.33 -12.73
N THR A 21 -4.44 -16.40 -12.46
CA THR A 21 -4.94 -17.57 -11.72
C THR A 21 -4.08 -17.84 -10.50
N ARG A 22 -4.50 -18.73 -9.61
CA ARG A 22 -3.66 -19.17 -8.49
C ARG A 22 -2.29 -19.67 -8.94
N GLN A 23 -2.22 -20.36 -10.09
CA GLN A 23 -0.95 -20.84 -10.64
C GLN A 23 0.04 -19.69 -10.90
N SER A 24 -0.44 -18.50 -11.28
CA SER A 24 0.39 -17.30 -11.46
C SER A 24 1.10 -16.88 -10.17
N PHE A 25 0.45 -17.06 -9.02
CA PHE A 25 1.02 -16.80 -7.69
C PHE A 25 1.97 -17.93 -7.27
N GLU A 26 1.60 -19.19 -7.49
CA GLU A 26 2.45 -20.36 -7.19
C GLU A 26 3.79 -20.33 -7.97
N GLN A 27 3.78 -19.79 -9.19
CA GLN A 27 4.98 -19.60 -10.03
C GLN A 27 5.87 -18.44 -9.58
N ASN A 28 5.40 -17.57 -8.69
CA ASN A 28 6.14 -16.39 -8.24
C ASN A 28 6.30 -16.34 -6.71
N THR A 29 5.26 -15.96 -5.97
CA THR A 29 5.27 -15.98 -4.51
C THR A 29 3.90 -16.41 -4.01
N LEU A 30 3.86 -17.54 -3.32
CA LEU A 30 2.71 -17.99 -2.54
C LEU A 30 3.23 -18.70 -1.29
N LEU A 31 3.44 -17.91 -0.25
CA LEU A 31 4.17 -18.29 0.95
C LEU A 31 3.29 -18.09 2.19
N ALA A 32 3.49 -18.96 3.18
CA ALA A 32 2.80 -18.87 4.48
C ALA A 32 3.79 -19.09 5.62
N GLY A 33 3.54 -18.43 6.75
CA GLY A 33 4.35 -18.57 7.96
C GLY A 33 5.83 -18.24 7.72
N GLU A 34 6.71 -18.95 8.41
CA GLU A 34 8.15 -18.65 8.41
C GLU A 34 8.87 -18.80 7.06
N SER A 35 8.24 -19.44 6.06
CA SER A 35 8.77 -19.44 4.68
C SER A 35 8.86 -18.03 4.08
N ILE A 36 7.98 -17.12 4.50
CA ILE A 36 8.00 -15.70 4.12
C ILE A 36 9.28 -15.05 4.63
N ARG A 37 9.64 -15.27 5.90
CA ARG A 37 10.87 -14.72 6.49
C ARG A 37 12.10 -15.23 5.75
N GLN A 38 12.17 -16.54 5.53
CA GLN A 38 13.31 -17.18 4.87
C GLN A 38 13.59 -16.64 3.46
N GLN A 39 12.55 -16.19 2.74
CA GLN A 39 12.69 -15.74 1.36
C GLN A 39 12.73 -14.23 1.21
N LEU A 40 12.05 -13.47 2.07
CA LEU A 40 11.81 -12.05 1.86
C LEU A 40 12.50 -11.13 2.89
N ALA A 41 12.92 -11.61 4.06
CA ALA A 41 13.47 -10.72 5.11
C ALA A 41 14.68 -9.91 4.65
N ASP A 42 15.59 -10.54 3.90
CA ASP A 42 16.81 -9.89 3.39
C ASP A 42 16.63 -9.26 1.99
N SER A 43 15.41 -9.27 1.44
CA SER A 43 15.13 -8.72 0.11
C SER A 43 15.09 -7.18 0.11
N HIS A 44 15.22 -6.59 -1.08
CA HIS A 44 14.99 -5.15 -1.30
C HIS A 44 13.50 -4.78 -1.50
N HIS A 45 12.58 -5.70 -1.18
CA HIS A 45 11.13 -5.51 -1.27
C HIS A 45 10.56 -4.90 0.03
N GLU A 46 9.36 -4.32 -0.02
CA GLU A 46 8.68 -3.73 1.15
C GLU A 46 8.46 -4.71 2.31
N VAL A 47 8.20 -5.98 2.00
CA VAL A 47 8.11 -7.05 3.01
C VAL A 47 9.44 -7.27 3.74
N GLY A 48 10.57 -7.20 3.03
CA GLY A 48 11.89 -7.21 3.66
C GLY A 48 12.10 -6.00 4.56
N GLY A 49 11.57 -4.84 4.14
CA GLY A 49 11.54 -3.64 4.95
C GLY A 49 10.71 -3.77 6.22
N PHE A 50 9.55 -4.45 6.16
CA PHE A 50 8.76 -4.77 7.36
C PHE A 50 9.58 -5.55 8.37
N PHE A 51 10.30 -6.59 7.94
CA PHE A 51 11.16 -7.36 8.83
C PHE A 51 12.26 -6.49 9.45
N GLY A 52 12.98 -5.71 8.63
CA GLY A 52 14.07 -4.85 9.09
C GLY A 52 13.60 -3.79 10.10
N GLY A 53 12.52 -3.08 9.79
CA GLY A 53 11.97 -2.05 10.68
C GLY A 53 11.40 -2.62 11.98
N LEU A 54 10.81 -3.83 11.96
CA LEU A 54 10.36 -4.50 13.17
C LEU A 54 11.53 -5.00 14.04
N GLU A 55 12.61 -5.50 13.42
CA GLU A 55 13.83 -5.89 14.13
C GLU A 55 14.47 -4.70 14.84
N GLU A 56 14.66 -3.58 14.13
CA GLU A 56 15.19 -2.33 14.70
C GLU A 56 14.33 -1.83 15.86
N ALA A 57 13.00 -1.97 15.74
CA ALA A 57 12.07 -1.58 16.78
C ALA A 57 11.94 -2.62 17.92
N GLY A 58 12.66 -3.74 17.89
CA GLY A 58 12.56 -4.81 18.89
C GLY A 58 11.18 -5.46 18.98
N ALA A 59 10.42 -5.45 17.87
CA ALA A 59 9.12 -6.08 17.75
C ALA A 59 9.25 -7.49 17.16
N THR A 60 8.37 -8.40 17.57
CA THR A 60 8.32 -9.76 17.03
C THR A 60 7.49 -9.75 15.75
N ALA A 61 8.14 -9.91 14.60
CA ALA A 61 7.46 -10.15 13.33
C ALA A 61 6.83 -11.54 13.31
N VAL A 62 5.54 -11.61 12.97
CA VAL A 62 4.75 -12.83 12.78
C VAL A 62 4.36 -12.88 11.31
N PRO A 63 5.10 -13.62 10.46
CA PRO A 63 4.76 -13.73 9.05
C PRO A 63 3.51 -14.61 8.90
N LEU A 64 2.52 -14.12 8.18
CA LEU A 64 1.23 -14.80 8.06
C LEU A 64 1.04 -15.38 6.67
N TYR A 65 0.95 -14.50 5.66
CA TYR A 65 0.71 -14.88 4.28
C TYR A 65 1.32 -13.85 3.32
N ALA A 66 1.93 -14.33 2.24
CA ALA A 66 2.47 -13.49 1.17
C ALA A 66 2.15 -14.11 -0.18
N ALA A 67 1.37 -13.41 -0.99
CA ALA A 67 1.03 -13.78 -2.34
C ALA A 67 1.43 -12.65 -3.30
N ARG A 68 2.19 -12.97 -4.34
CA ARG A 68 2.51 -12.04 -5.43
C ARG A 68 2.48 -12.76 -6.76
N ALA A 69 1.85 -12.13 -7.75
CA ALA A 69 1.92 -12.53 -9.15
C ALA A 69 2.51 -11.39 -9.98
N ILE A 70 3.12 -11.74 -11.12
CA ILE A 70 3.61 -10.76 -12.09
C ILE A 70 2.39 -10.04 -12.72
N PRO A 71 2.50 -8.75 -13.11
CA PRO A 71 1.41 -8.03 -13.76
C PRO A 71 0.81 -8.79 -14.95
N SER A 72 -0.52 -8.90 -14.98
CA SER A 72 -1.27 -9.65 -16.00
C SER A 72 -2.76 -9.25 -15.97
N GLY A 73 -3.66 -10.03 -16.57
CA GLY A 73 -5.09 -9.72 -16.59
C GLY A 73 -5.78 -9.85 -15.24
N THR A 74 -7.07 -9.54 -15.20
CA THR A 74 -7.92 -9.66 -14.01
C THR A 74 -7.80 -11.04 -13.34
N ILE A 75 -7.79 -11.07 -12.01
CA ILE A 75 -7.76 -12.32 -11.24
C ILE A 75 -9.13 -13.01 -11.32
N ARG A 76 -9.16 -14.29 -11.65
CA ARG A 76 -10.40 -15.10 -11.66
C ARG A 76 -11.05 -15.12 -10.27
N ALA A 77 -12.38 -15.01 -10.21
CA ALA A 77 -13.13 -14.89 -8.94
C ALA A 77 -12.79 -15.98 -7.91
N ASP A 78 -12.77 -17.25 -8.34
CA ASP A 78 -12.46 -18.40 -7.46
C ASP A 78 -11.01 -18.34 -6.93
N ASP A 79 -10.05 -17.91 -7.76
CA ASP A 79 -8.64 -17.83 -7.36
C ASP A 79 -8.40 -16.70 -6.37
N TYR A 80 -8.99 -15.52 -6.62
CA TYR A 80 -8.99 -14.40 -5.67
C TYR A 80 -9.58 -14.83 -4.33
N SER A 81 -10.79 -15.41 -4.36
CA SER A 81 -11.50 -15.87 -3.17
C SER A 81 -10.68 -16.89 -2.39
N GLN A 82 -10.03 -17.85 -3.06
CA GLN A 82 -9.19 -18.84 -2.40
C GLN A 82 -7.98 -18.18 -1.70
N ILE A 83 -7.26 -17.30 -2.40
CA ILE A 83 -6.06 -16.63 -1.88
C ILE A 83 -6.42 -15.75 -0.67
N VAL A 84 -7.48 -14.93 -0.78
CA VAL A 84 -7.91 -14.06 0.32
C VAL A 84 -8.42 -14.87 1.51
N ASN A 85 -9.14 -15.98 1.29
CA ASN A 85 -9.55 -16.85 2.38
C ASN A 85 -8.36 -17.47 3.12
N GLU A 86 -7.33 -17.92 2.41
CA GLU A 86 -6.09 -18.44 3.01
C GLU A 86 -5.35 -17.33 3.79
N LEU A 87 -5.29 -16.12 3.25
CA LEU A 87 -4.74 -14.94 3.89
C LEU A 87 -5.47 -14.64 5.21
N LEU A 88 -6.80 -14.52 5.20
CA LEU A 88 -7.60 -14.23 6.39
C LEU A 88 -7.57 -15.38 7.40
N GLN A 89 -7.48 -16.63 6.93
CA GLN A 89 -7.33 -17.79 7.81
C GLN A 89 -6.00 -17.75 8.58
N SER A 90 -4.90 -17.35 7.92
CA SER A 90 -3.61 -17.19 8.58
C SER A 90 -3.65 -16.17 9.73
N VAL A 91 -4.47 -15.12 9.61
CA VAL A 91 -4.71 -14.13 10.66
C VAL A 91 -5.48 -14.74 11.84
N ARG A 92 -6.50 -15.57 11.57
CA ARG A 92 -7.27 -16.29 12.62
C ARG A 92 -6.37 -17.21 13.44
N ASP A 93 -5.43 -17.88 12.77
CA ASP A 93 -4.57 -18.89 13.38
C ASP A 93 -3.32 -18.29 14.08
N ALA A 94 -3.04 -16.99 13.88
CA ALA A 94 -1.86 -16.30 14.40
C ALA A 94 -1.81 -16.14 15.94
N GLY A 95 -2.95 -16.34 16.60
CA GLY A 95 -3.18 -15.94 17.98
C GLY A 95 -3.19 -14.41 18.14
N PRO A 96 -3.01 -13.90 19.37
CA PRO A 96 -3.04 -12.46 19.61
C PRO A 96 -1.92 -11.72 18.88
N LEU A 97 -2.31 -10.64 18.19
CA LEU A 97 -1.43 -9.67 17.52
C LEU A 97 -1.67 -8.29 18.12
N ASP A 98 -0.62 -7.49 18.18
CA ASP A 98 -0.69 -6.10 18.64
C ASP A 98 -0.94 -5.14 17.46
N GLY A 99 -0.63 -5.54 16.24
CA GLY A 99 -0.83 -4.75 15.02
C GLY A 99 -0.51 -5.56 13.77
N ILE A 100 -0.81 -4.99 12.59
CA ILE A 100 -0.56 -5.62 11.29
C ILE A 100 0.14 -4.64 10.34
N LEU A 101 1.14 -5.16 9.63
CA LEU A 101 1.69 -4.57 8.42
C LEU A 101 1.08 -5.29 7.21
N ALA A 102 0.49 -4.53 6.32
CA ALA A 102 -0.21 -5.02 5.15
C ALA A 102 0.42 -4.46 3.86
N ALA A 103 0.70 -5.32 2.89
CA ALA A 103 1.24 -4.95 1.60
C ALA A 103 0.24 -5.31 0.47
N PRO A 104 -0.83 -4.52 0.28
CA PRO A 104 -1.57 -4.48 -0.99
C PRO A 104 -0.71 -3.86 -2.09
N HIS A 105 -0.98 -4.23 -3.35
CA HIS A 105 -0.42 -3.47 -4.47
C HIS A 105 -1.12 -2.11 -4.63
N GLY A 106 -2.45 -2.13 -4.55
CA GLY A 106 -3.34 -1.00 -4.81
C GLY A 106 -3.83 -0.91 -6.26
N ALA A 107 -3.47 -1.87 -7.12
CA ALA A 107 -3.97 -1.97 -8.50
C ALA A 107 -4.42 -3.40 -8.84
N THR A 108 -4.76 -4.18 -7.80
CA THR A 108 -5.29 -5.53 -7.97
C THR A 108 -6.76 -5.45 -8.36
N VAL A 109 -7.14 -6.16 -9.42
CA VAL A 109 -8.53 -6.31 -9.87
C VAL A 109 -8.86 -7.79 -9.91
N SER A 110 -10.03 -8.16 -9.36
CA SER A 110 -10.62 -9.48 -9.58
C SER A 110 -11.92 -9.37 -10.36
N GLU A 111 -12.40 -10.49 -10.91
CA GLU A 111 -13.65 -10.54 -11.67
C GLU A 111 -14.86 -10.09 -10.82
N GLU A 112 -14.81 -10.31 -9.51
CA GLU A 112 -15.90 -9.96 -8.59
C GLU A 112 -15.70 -8.57 -7.97
N PHE A 113 -14.44 -8.16 -7.73
CA PHE A 113 -14.09 -6.93 -7.04
C PHE A 113 -13.14 -6.08 -7.90
N PRO A 114 -13.65 -5.00 -8.52
CA PRO A 114 -12.82 -4.00 -9.21
C PRO A 114 -11.75 -3.39 -8.29
N ASP A 115 -12.11 -3.05 -7.06
CA ASP A 115 -11.17 -2.67 -5.98
C ASP A 115 -10.86 -3.88 -5.09
N ALA A 116 -10.09 -4.83 -5.61
CA ALA A 116 -9.77 -6.05 -4.90
C ALA A 116 -8.89 -5.78 -3.67
N ASP A 117 -7.98 -4.80 -3.75
CA ASP A 117 -7.12 -4.41 -2.63
C ASP A 117 -7.90 -3.80 -1.47
N GLY A 118 -8.83 -2.88 -1.75
CA GLY A 118 -9.73 -2.34 -0.74
C GLY A 118 -10.64 -3.42 -0.15
N GLN A 119 -11.11 -4.37 -0.97
CA GLN A 119 -11.98 -5.44 -0.51
C GLN A 119 -11.31 -6.32 0.56
N TRP A 120 -10.12 -6.86 0.30
CA TRP A 120 -9.47 -7.73 1.29
C TRP A 120 -9.02 -6.95 2.53
N LEU A 121 -8.65 -5.66 2.40
CA LEU A 121 -8.37 -4.80 3.56
C LEU A 121 -9.62 -4.56 4.42
N SER A 122 -10.78 -4.41 3.79
CA SER A 122 -12.07 -4.30 4.48
C SER A 122 -12.41 -5.58 5.25
N GLU A 123 -12.24 -6.74 4.62
CA GLU A 123 -12.45 -8.04 5.28
C GLU A 123 -11.46 -8.26 6.43
N LEU A 124 -10.19 -7.85 6.25
CA LEU A 124 -9.18 -7.86 7.30
C LEU A 124 -9.61 -6.99 8.48
N ARG A 125 -10.04 -5.75 8.23
CA ARG A 125 -10.53 -4.83 9.27
C ARG A 125 -11.73 -5.41 10.02
N GLN A 126 -12.67 -6.02 9.31
CA GLN A 126 -13.82 -6.69 9.94
C GLN A 126 -13.37 -7.85 10.83
N LEU A 127 -12.36 -8.61 10.39
CA LEU A 127 -11.83 -9.76 11.13
C LEU A 127 -11.10 -9.34 12.42
N VAL A 128 -10.24 -8.32 12.36
CA VAL A 128 -9.38 -7.93 13.50
C VAL A 128 -10.02 -6.89 14.42
N GLY A 129 -11.15 -6.31 13.99
CA GLY A 129 -11.88 -5.27 14.72
C GLY A 129 -11.31 -3.86 14.52
N PRO A 130 -12.01 -2.84 15.05
CA PRO A 130 -11.67 -1.43 14.79
C PRO A 130 -10.39 -0.96 15.52
N ASP A 131 -10.03 -1.62 16.62
CA ASP A 131 -8.99 -1.11 17.52
C ASP A 131 -7.58 -1.61 17.19
N LEU A 132 -7.46 -2.75 16.50
CA LEU A 132 -6.16 -3.32 16.14
C LEU A 132 -5.50 -2.44 15.06
N PRO A 133 -4.31 -1.85 15.30
CA PRO A 133 -3.73 -0.94 14.32
C PRO A 133 -3.19 -1.67 13.09
N ILE A 134 -3.48 -1.12 11.91
CA ILE A 134 -3.03 -1.59 10.61
C ILE A 134 -2.30 -0.45 9.91
N VAL A 135 -1.04 -0.66 9.51
CA VAL A 135 -0.33 0.24 8.60
C VAL A 135 -0.10 -0.53 7.31
N ALA A 136 -0.49 0.09 6.19
CA ALA A 136 -0.29 -0.50 4.89
C ALA A 136 0.82 0.21 4.10
N THR A 137 1.41 -0.51 3.17
CA THR A 137 2.17 0.08 2.07
C THR A 137 1.40 -0.04 0.77
N LEU A 138 1.79 0.73 -0.24
CA LEU A 138 1.21 0.67 -1.59
C LEU A 138 2.28 0.90 -2.64
N ASP A 139 2.07 0.32 -3.82
CA ASP A 139 2.83 0.67 -5.01
C ASP A 139 2.52 2.12 -5.43
N ALA A 140 3.48 2.80 -6.08
CA ALA A 140 3.24 4.12 -6.66
C ALA A 140 2.15 4.08 -7.75
N HIS A 141 1.96 2.94 -8.42
CA HIS A 141 0.93 2.72 -9.43
C HIS A 141 -0.46 2.43 -8.84
N ALA A 142 -0.62 2.44 -7.50
CA ALA A 142 -1.92 2.18 -6.88
C ALA A 142 -3.03 3.13 -7.40
N ASN A 143 -4.16 2.56 -7.81
CA ASN A 143 -5.41 3.26 -8.02
C ASN A 143 -6.11 3.40 -6.66
N LEU A 144 -5.72 4.43 -5.88
CA LEU A 144 -6.16 4.59 -4.50
C LEU A 144 -7.69 4.60 -4.39
N SER A 145 -8.22 3.83 -3.45
CA SER A 145 -9.65 3.80 -3.16
C SER A 145 -9.96 4.34 -1.78
N PRO A 146 -11.16 4.93 -1.58
CA PRO A 146 -11.67 5.23 -0.25
C PRO A 146 -11.76 3.99 0.64
N LEU A 147 -11.98 2.80 0.07
CA LEU A 147 -12.09 1.56 0.83
C LEU A 147 -10.74 1.16 1.45
N MET A 148 -9.63 1.30 0.71
CA MET A 148 -8.29 1.12 1.26
C MET A 148 -8.01 2.13 2.38
N VAL A 149 -8.26 3.42 2.13
CA VAL A 149 -8.00 4.52 3.09
C VAL A 149 -8.77 4.34 4.40
N ASN A 150 -10.04 3.91 4.34
CA ASN A 150 -10.90 3.81 5.51
C ASN A 150 -10.66 2.58 6.39
N ASN A 151 -9.94 1.57 5.90
CA ASN A 151 -9.74 0.30 6.62
C ASN A 151 -8.37 0.18 7.32
N VAL A 152 -7.49 1.16 7.16
CA VAL A 152 -6.16 1.19 7.78
C VAL A 152 -5.91 2.50 8.52
N ASN A 153 -4.93 2.51 9.42
CA ASN A 153 -4.60 3.68 10.24
C ASN A 153 -3.64 4.64 9.52
N ALA A 154 -2.78 4.12 8.65
CA ALA A 154 -1.88 4.89 7.81
C ALA A 154 -1.46 4.08 6.58
N ILE A 155 -1.08 4.79 5.52
CA ILE A 155 -0.54 4.22 4.27
C ILE A 155 0.80 4.91 3.98
N VAL A 156 1.80 4.12 3.58
CA VAL A 156 3.10 4.59 3.09
C VAL A 156 3.34 4.03 1.69
N ALA A 157 3.26 4.86 0.65
CA ALA A 157 3.48 4.38 -0.73
C ALA A 157 4.93 4.58 -1.19
N TYR A 158 5.29 3.88 -2.27
CA TYR A 158 6.56 4.08 -2.95
C TYR A 158 6.71 5.51 -3.45
N ARG A 159 7.94 6.03 -3.39
CA ARG A 159 8.25 7.41 -3.78
C ARG A 159 9.11 7.48 -5.03
N THR A 160 9.47 6.34 -5.61
CA THR A 160 10.27 6.25 -6.84
C THR A 160 9.61 5.37 -7.89
N ASN A 161 9.75 5.77 -9.15
CA ASN A 161 9.48 4.94 -10.32
C ASN A 161 10.61 5.18 -11.34
N PRO A 162 11.44 4.17 -11.68
CA PRO A 162 11.39 2.78 -11.23
C PRO A 162 11.46 2.60 -9.69
N HIS A 163 10.88 1.52 -9.17
CA HIS A 163 10.76 1.30 -7.72
C HIS A 163 12.10 0.90 -7.07
N LEU A 164 12.83 1.90 -6.59
CA LEU A 164 14.12 1.76 -5.92
C LEU A 164 14.01 1.79 -4.39
N ASP A 165 12.86 2.20 -3.84
CA ASP A 165 12.70 2.51 -2.41
C ASP A 165 11.78 1.55 -1.64
N GLN A 166 11.35 0.44 -2.23
CA GLN A 166 10.37 -0.49 -1.63
C GLN A 166 10.75 -0.91 -0.21
N ARG A 167 11.99 -1.38 0.01
CA ARG A 167 12.48 -1.74 1.35
C ARG A 167 12.40 -0.57 2.33
N ALA A 168 12.85 0.62 1.94
CA ALA A 168 12.85 1.80 2.80
C ALA A 168 11.43 2.20 3.20
N ARG A 169 10.45 2.02 2.31
CA ARG A 169 9.02 2.30 2.58
C ARG A 169 8.42 1.26 3.53
N GLY A 170 8.81 0.00 3.39
CA GLY A 170 8.47 -1.05 4.37
C GLY A 170 9.05 -0.76 5.76
N GLU A 171 10.31 -0.34 5.84
CA GLU A 171 10.94 0.06 7.11
C GLU A 171 10.21 1.24 7.76
N GLU A 172 9.87 2.26 6.98
CA GLU A 172 9.09 3.43 7.43
C GLU A 172 7.71 3.04 7.96
N ALA A 173 6.99 2.15 7.27
CA ALA A 173 5.69 1.64 7.71
C ALA A 173 5.78 0.84 9.03
N ALA A 174 6.79 -0.02 9.17
CA ALA A 174 7.05 -0.78 10.41
C ALA A 174 7.39 0.14 11.59
N GLN A 175 8.22 1.15 11.35
CA GLN A 175 8.55 2.17 12.34
C GLN A 175 7.32 2.98 12.74
N LEU A 176 6.50 3.43 11.78
CA LEU A 176 5.26 4.17 12.05
C LEU A 176 4.27 3.36 12.90
N LEU A 177 4.03 2.09 12.55
CA LEU A 177 3.19 1.19 13.34
C LEU A 177 3.73 1.03 14.76
N THR A 178 5.03 0.83 14.91
CA THR A 178 5.62 0.62 16.24
C THR A 178 5.55 1.87 17.11
N ARG A 179 5.79 3.06 16.54
CA ARG A 179 5.62 4.34 17.24
C ARG A 179 4.16 4.56 17.67
N MET A 180 3.20 4.19 16.82
CA MET A 180 1.78 4.24 17.14
C MET A 180 1.43 3.31 18.33
N LEU A 181 1.92 2.07 18.34
CA LEU A 181 1.70 1.12 19.42
C LEU A 181 2.33 1.56 20.75
N ARG A 182 3.47 2.25 20.69
CA ARG A 182 4.11 2.88 21.84
C ARG A 182 3.44 4.18 22.28
N LYS A 183 2.42 4.65 21.55
CA LYS A 183 1.72 5.93 21.78
C LYS A 183 2.65 7.15 21.67
N GLU A 184 3.69 7.03 20.86
CA GLU A 184 4.63 8.11 20.55
C GLU A 184 4.07 9.04 19.47
N VAL A 185 3.16 8.53 18.63
CA VAL A 185 2.43 9.29 17.61
C VAL A 185 0.97 8.83 17.55
N ARG A 186 0.10 9.71 17.05
CA ARG A 186 -1.31 9.42 16.76
C ARG A 186 -1.60 9.75 15.28
N PRO A 187 -1.37 8.80 14.35
CA PRO A 187 -1.55 9.06 12.93
C PRO A 187 -2.95 9.56 12.59
N VAL A 188 -3.01 10.64 11.82
CA VAL A 188 -4.22 11.14 11.17
C VAL A 188 -3.94 11.21 9.67
N MET A 189 -4.66 10.40 8.91
CA MET A 189 -4.50 10.29 7.46
C MET A 189 -5.62 11.04 6.73
N ARG A 190 -5.24 11.75 5.65
CA ARG A 190 -6.17 12.30 4.65
C ARG A 190 -5.68 11.94 3.26
N ALA A 191 -6.63 11.73 2.36
CA ALA A 191 -6.38 11.42 0.96
C ALA A 191 -7.15 12.39 0.05
N VAL A 192 -6.62 12.66 -1.14
CA VAL A 192 -7.28 13.44 -2.18
C VAL A 192 -7.22 12.70 -3.52
N PHE A 193 -8.30 12.81 -4.29
CA PHE A 193 -8.53 12.09 -5.54
C PHE A 193 -8.81 13.10 -6.67
N PRO A 194 -7.82 13.89 -7.12
CA PRO A 194 -8.02 14.80 -8.23
C PRO A 194 -8.34 14.01 -9.51
N PRO A 195 -9.18 14.51 -10.42
CA PRO A 195 -9.49 13.83 -11.68
C PRO A 195 -8.32 14.00 -12.68
N VAL A 196 -7.20 13.37 -12.36
CA VAL A 196 -5.94 13.38 -13.12
C VAL A 196 -5.50 11.95 -13.34
N ALA A 197 -5.13 11.62 -14.56
CA ALA A 197 -4.41 10.40 -14.88
C ALA A 197 -3.07 10.82 -15.49
N ILE A 198 -1.99 10.21 -15.01
CA ILE A 198 -0.64 10.41 -15.55
C ILE A 198 -0.38 9.25 -16.52
N SER A 199 -0.01 9.56 -17.76
CA SER A 199 0.37 8.53 -18.73
C SER A 199 1.49 7.66 -18.17
N ILE A 200 1.41 6.33 -18.31
CA ILE A 200 2.41 5.40 -17.76
C ILE A 200 3.84 5.75 -18.22
N GLU A 201 3.99 6.25 -19.45
CA GLU A 201 5.28 6.67 -20.04
C GLU A 201 5.88 7.92 -19.37
N GLN A 202 5.07 8.66 -18.62
CA GLN A 202 5.43 9.90 -17.92
C GLN A 202 5.49 9.73 -16.40
N GLN A 203 5.44 8.49 -15.91
CA GLN A 203 5.45 8.18 -14.49
C GLN A 203 6.85 8.01 -13.91
N CYS A 204 7.92 8.11 -14.71
CA CYS A 204 9.30 8.08 -14.19
C CYS A 204 9.54 9.29 -13.29
N THR A 205 9.86 9.06 -12.01
CA THR A 205 9.93 10.13 -11.00
C THR A 205 11.07 11.13 -11.23
N GLU A 206 12.03 10.78 -12.07
CA GLU A 206 13.12 11.68 -12.46
C GLU A 206 12.72 12.65 -13.58
N GLU A 207 11.61 12.40 -14.28
CA GLU A 207 11.13 13.25 -15.37
C GLU A 207 10.80 14.67 -14.88
N ALA A 208 11.19 15.67 -15.68
CA ALA A 208 11.01 17.07 -15.34
C ALA A 208 9.54 17.45 -15.09
N ALA A 209 8.61 16.73 -15.71
CA ALA A 209 7.18 16.93 -15.52
C ALA A 209 6.71 16.57 -14.11
N LEU A 210 7.35 15.64 -13.39
CA LEU A 210 6.96 15.23 -12.04
C LEU A 210 7.74 15.95 -10.93
N GLN A 211 8.93 16.47 -11.23
CA GLN A 211 9.81 17.14 -10.24
C GLN A 211 9.08 18.16 -9.36
N PRO A 212 8.27 19.11 -9.89
CA PRO A 212 7.61 20.11 -9.04
C PRO A 212 6.65 19.51 -8.01
N LEU A 213 6.03 18.37 -8.33
CA LEU A 213 5.12 17.67 -7.43
C LEU A 213 5.89 16.98 -6.29
N TYR A 214 6.99 16.30 -6.62
CA TYR A 214 7.85 15.65 -5.61
C TYR A 214 8.63 16.66 -4.76
N GLU A 215 9.05 17.81 -5.32
CA GLU A 215 9.61 18.92 -4.54
C GLU A 215 8.63 19.45 -3.50
N LEU A 216 7.35 19.59 -3.85
CA LEU A 216 6.31 19.98 -2.89
C LEU A 216 6.15 18.92 -1.79
N ALA A 217 6.08 17.64 -2.16
CA ALA A 217 6.00 16.55 -1.19
C ALA A 217 7.23 16.51 -0.26
N ASN A 218 8.43 16.74 -0.79
CA ASN A 218 9.66 16.81 0.02
C ASN A 218 9.61 17.98 1.02
N ARG A 219 9.21 19.17 0.59
CA ARG A 219 9.06 20.33 1.50
C ARG A 219 8.04 20.08 2.60
N GLN A 220 6.95 19.36 2.32
CA GLN A 220 5.98 18.99 3.34
C GLN A 220 6.60 18.08 4.42
N LEU A 221 7.48 17.16 4.07
CA LEU A 221 8.13 16.27 5.06
C LEU A 221 9.09 17.01 6.00
N GLU A 222 9.52 18.22 5.64
CA GLU A 222 10.31 19.09 6.53
C GLU A 222 9.42 19.81 7.56
N GLN A 223 8.09 19.80 7.38
CA GLN A 223 7.15 20.47 8.26
C GLN A 223 6.90 19.65 9.52
N PRO A 224 7.11 20.23 10.73
CA PRO A 224 6.78 19.57 11.98
C PRO A 224 5.31 19.11 12.01
N GLY A 225 5.08 17.88 12.43
CA GLY A 225 3.75 17.28 12.51
C GLY A 225 3.37 16.42 11.31
N ILE A 226 4.07 16.51 10.17
CA ILE A 226 3.90 15.54 9.08
C ILE A 226 4.74 14.30 9.37
N LEU A 227 4.10 13.14 9.41
CA LEU A 227 4.75 11.84 9.64
C LEU A 227 5.21 11.22 8.33
N THR A 228 4.37 11.30 7.29
CA THR A 228 4.70 10.87 5.93
C THR A 228 3.72 11.48 4.92
N ASN A 229 4.07 11.42 3.64
CA ASN A 229 3.16 11.70 2.54
C ASN A 229 3.45 10.75 1.37
N SER A 230 2.49 10.61 0.48
CA SER A 230 2.57 9.68 -0.64
C SER A 230 1.88 10.26 -1.86
N ILE A 231 2.50 10.08 -3.02
CA ILE A 231 1.96 10.41 -4.34
C ILE A 231 1.75 9.09 -5.05
N LEU A 232 0.52 8.83 -5.44
CA LEU A 232 0.11 7.65 -6.17
C LEU A 232 -0.16 8.10 -7.60
N LEU A 233 0.63 7.58 -8.53
CA LEU A 233 0.63 7.94 -9.94
C LEU A 233 -0.58 7.32 -10.66
N GLY A 234 -1.07 6.19 -10.16
CA GLY A 234 -2.21 5.45 -10.71
C GLY A 234 -1.81 4.52 -11.86
N PHE A 235 -2.55 3.44 -12.06
CA PHE A 235 -2.32 2.48 -13.12
C PHE A 235 -3.42 2.61 -14.20
N PRO A 236 -3.10 3.19 -15.38
CA PRO A 236 -4.10 3.56 -16.38
C PRO A 236 -4.69 2.36 -17.14
N TYR A 237 -4.15 1.15 -16.98
CA TYR A 237 -4.62 -0.05 -17.68
C TYR A 237 -5.62 -0.87 -16.87
N SER A 238 -6.22 -0.31 -15.81
CA SER A 238 -7.36 -0.89 -15.11
C SER A 238 -8.63 -0.07 -15.33
N ASP A 239 -9.70 -0.72 -15.81
CA ASP A 239 -11.04 -0.16 -15.94
C ASP A 239 -11.78 -0.23 -14.60
N VAL A 240 -11.41 0.65 -13.67
CA VAL A 240 -11.97 0.76 -12.32
C VAL A 240 -12.40 2.20 -12.04
N ALA A 241 -13.33 2.40 -11.11
CA ALA A 241 -13.86 3.73 -10.79
C ALA A 241 -12.79 4.65 -10.19
N GLU A 242 -11.81 4.06 -9.50
CA GLU A 242 -10.70 4.69 -8.79
C GLU A 242 -9.51 5.02 -9.70
N MET A 243 -9.57 4.70 -11.01
CA MET A 243 -8.46 4.91 -11.93
C MET A 243 -8.05 6.38 -11.96
N GLY A 244 -6.81 6.65 -11.56
CA GLY A 244 -6.25 7.98 -11.53
C GLY A 244 -5.18 8.15 -10.47
N SER A 245 -4.61 9.35 -10.42
CA SER A 245 -3.60 9.73 -9.44
C SER A 245 -4.25 10.23 -8.15
N ALA A 246 -3.59 9.98 -7.03
CA ALA A 246 -4.04 10.40 -5.71
C ALA A 246 -2.87 10.83 -4.84
N ALA A 247 -3.17 11.53 -3.74
CA ALA A 247 -2.17 11.82 -2.72
C ALA A 247 -2.69 11.49 -1.33
N ILE A 248 -1.77 11.14 -0.44
CA ILE A 248 -2.02 10.86 0.97
C ILE A 248 -1.08 11.71 1.81
N VAL A 249 -1.57 12.26 2.92
CA VAL A 249 -0.74 12.85 3.97
C VAL A 249 -1.13 12.24 5.31
N VAL A 250 -0.13 11.87 6.10
CA VAL A 250 -0.28 11.38 7.46
C VAL A 250 0.42 12.33 8.41
N THR A 251 -0.32 12.80 9.41
CA THR A 251 0.19 13.72 10.45
C THR A 251 0.14 13.09 11.84
N ASP A 252 0.82 13.72 12.79
CA ASP A 252 0.71 13.39 14.21
C ASP A 252 -0.44 14.14 14.87
N GLY A 253 -1.64 13.60 14.75
CA GLY A 253 -2.82 14.06 15.47
C GLY A 253 -3.45 15.36 14.98
N ASP A 254 -2.95 15.96 13.90
CA ASP A 254 -3.38 17.27 13.37
C ASP A 254 -4.18 17.12 12.05
N GLU A 255 -5.51 17.05 12.19
CA GLU A 255 -6.44 16.94 11.05
C GLU A 255 -6.37 18.13 10.10
N ALA A 256 -6.18 19.35 10.60
CA ALA A 256 -6.17 20.54 9.76
C ALA A 256 -4.88 20.59 8.92
N LEU A 257 -3.75 20.19 9.49
CA LEU A 257 -2.51 20.04 8.76
C LEU A 257 -2.62 18.95 7.68
N ALA A 258 -3.18 17.78 8.02
CA ALA A 258 -3.36 16.69 7.05
C ALA A 258 -4.22 17.13 5.86
N GLU A 259 -5.36 17.77 6.13
CA GLU A 259 -6.31 18.26 5.13
C GLU A 259 -5.67 19.30 4.20
N SER A 260 -5.05 20.33 4.78
CA SER A 260 -4.43 21.41 4.00
C SER A 260 -3.25 20.93 3.16
N SER A 261 -2.45 20.00 3.70
CA SER A 261 -1.27 19.46 3.02
C SER A 261 -1.65 18.55 1.87
N VAL A 262 -2.64 17.66 2.06
CA VAL A 262 -3.10 16.79 0.98
C VAL A 262 -3.82 17.58 -0.11
N ALA A 263 -4.60 18.60 0.26
CA ALA A 263 -5.24 19.50 -0.69
C ALA A 263 -4.22 20.25 -1.57
N ALA A 264 -3.09 20.67 -1.00
CA ALA A 264 -2.01 21.31 -1.75
C ALA A 264 -1.39 20.36 -2.80
N LEU A 265 -1.16 19.09 -2.46
CA LEU A 265 -0.69 18.08 -3.42
C LEU A 265 -1.72 17.84 -4.53
N GLY A 266 -3.00 17.68 -4.18
CA GLY A 266 -4.07 17.49 -5.16
C GLY A 266 -4.23 18.70 -6.10
N GLN A 267 -4.11 19.92 -5.57
CA GLN A 267 -4.13 21.13 -6.38
C GLN A 267 -2.93 21.20 -7.33
N GLN A 268 -1.73 20.85 -6.86
CA GLN A 268 -0.52 20.81 -7.68
C GLN A 268 -0.67 19.81 -8.83
N MET A 269 -1.12 18.58 -8.55
CA MET A 269 -1.44 17.58 -9.57
C MET A 269 -2.42 18.13 -10.61
N TRP A 270 -3.52 18.73 -10.15
CA TRP A 270 -4.52 19.30 -11.05
C TRP A 270 -3.92 20.41 -11.93
N GLN A 271 -3.11 21.32 -11.39
CA GLN A 271 -2.47 22.38 -12.17
C GLN A 271 -1.52 21.82 -13.23
N MET A 272 -0.82 20.74 -12.91
CA MET A 272 0.15 20.08 -13.79
C MET A 272 -0.48 19.14 -14.81
N ARG A 273 -1.79 18.87 -14.76
CA ARG A 273 -2.50 17.87 -15.60
C ARG A 273 -2.29 17.93 -17.12
N LYS A 274 -1.81 19.06 -17.66
CA LYS A 274 -1.51 19.22 -19.09
C LYS A 274 -0.05 18.88 -19.46
N ALA A 275 0.79 18.66 -18.45
CA ALA A 275 2.19 18.28 -18.58
C ALA A 275 2.40 16.76 -18.43
N PHE A 276 1.35 16.03 -18.04
CA PHE A 276 1.30 14.58 -17.90
C PHE A 276 0.72 13.88 -19.14
#